data_AF-A0A2E0V1V1-F1
#
_entry.id   AF-A0A2E0V1V1-F1
#
_cell.length_a   1.000
_cell.length_b   1.000
_cell.length_c   1.000
_cell.angle_alpha   90.00
_cell.angle_beta   90.00
_cell.angle_gamma   90.00
#
_symmetry.space_group_name_H-M   'P 1'
#
loop_
_entity.id
_entity.type
_entity.pdbx_description
1 polymer ?
#
loop_
_entity_poly.entity_id
_entity_poly.type
_entity_poly.pdbx_seq_one_letter_code
_entity_poly.pdbx_strand_id
1 'polypeptide(L)' 'MDFSSDILTVEEAAMYLKIPISSIYKLAQEGKIPAQKVGRHWRFHRNTLDHWIAGGSQFDFKPDEKSNKGLDFS' A
#
# COMPACT_ATOMS: atom_id res chain seq x y z
N MET A 1 -23.22 13.91 -3.80
CA MET A 1 -22.01 14.19 -3.01
C MET A 1 -21.34 12.86 -2.79
N ASP A 2 -20.33 12.60 -3.60
CA ASP A 2 -19.60 11.33 -3.57
C ASP A 2 -18.53 11.45 -2.48
N PHE A 3 -18.70 10.72 -1.38
CA PHE A 3 -17.59 10.48 -0.45
C PHE A 3 -16.70 9.46 -1.12
N SER A 4 -16.00 9.89 -2.18
CA SER A 4 -15.04 9.08 -2.91
C SER A 4 -14.04 8.58 -1.89
N SER A 5 -14.20 7.32 -1.49
CA SER A 5 -13.42 6.71 -0.44
C SER A 5 -11.96 6.88 -0.80
N ASP A 6 -11.25 7.72 -0.05
CA ASP A 6 -9.82 7.99 -0.25
C ASP A 6 -8.96 6.74 -0.04
N ILE A 7 -9.58 5.64 0.38
CA ILE A 7 -8.97 4.34 0.57
C ILE A 7 -9.29 3.43 -0.62
N LEU A 8 -8.24 3.01 -1.30
CA LEU A 8 -8.25 2.04 -2.38
C LEU A 8 -7.88 0.65 -1.87
N THR A 9 -8.51 -0.37 -2.45
CA THR A 9 -8.08 -1.76 -2.41
C THR A 9 -6.86 -1.99 -3.30
N VAL A 10 -6.29 -3.19 -3.23
CA VAL A 10 -5.16 -3.58 -4.09
C VAL A 10 -5.51 -3.56 -5.59
N GLU A 11 -6.75 -3.92 -5.92
CA GLU A 11 -7.26 -3.95 -7.29
C GLU A 11 -7.48 -2.53 -7.81
N GLU A 12 -8.06 -1.66 -6.98
CA GLU A 12 -8.24 -0.25 -7.31
C GLU A 12 -6.90 0.49 -7.42
N ALA A 13 -5.95 0.22 -6.53
CA ALA A 13 -4.60 0.78 -6.63
C ALA A 13 -3.87 0.30 -7.90
N ALA A 14 -4.06 -0.95 -8.31
CA ALA A 14 -3.51 -1.48 -9.54
C ALA A 14 -4.08 -0.77 -10.77
N MET A 15 -5.42 -0.59 -10.81
CA MET A 15 -6.08 0.18 -11.87
C MET A 15 -5.64 1.65 -11.87
N TYR A 16 -5.49 2.24 -10.69
CA TYR A 16 -5.10 3.64 -10.51
C TYR A 16 -3.70 3.91 -11.03
N LEU A 17 -2.73 3.08 -10.62
CA LEU A 17 -1.33 3.19 -11.03
C LEU A 17 -1.06 2.59 -12.41
N LYS A 18 -2.06 1.94 -13.02
CA LYS A 18 -1.97 1.24 -14.31
C LYS A 18 -0.83 0.20 -14.34
N ILE A 19 -0.65 -0.53 -13.25
CA ILE A 19 0.32 -1.63 -13.15
C ILE A 19 -0.36 -2.93 -12.69
N PRO A 20 0.23 -4.10 -12.97
CA PRO A 20 -0.38 -5.38 -12.58
C PRO A 20 -0.57 -5.49 -11.05
N ILE A 21 -1.68 -6.11 -10.63
CA ILE A 21 -2.00 -6.39 -9.22
C ILE A 21 -0.85 -7.13 -8.52
N SER A 22 -0.20 -8.07 -9.21
CA SER A 22 0.96 -8.81 -8.69
C SER A 22 2.14 -7.90 -8.36
N SER A 23 2.36 -6.84 -9.14
CA SER A 23 3.38 -5.82 -8.85
C SER A 23 3.00 -4.98 -7.64
N ILE A 24 1.72 -4.58 -7.51
CA ILE A 24 1.25 -3.87 -6.32
C ILE A 24 1.47 -4.71 -5.06
N TYR A 25 1.14 -6.00 -5.09
CA TYR A 25 1.38 -6.90 -3.96
C TYR A 25 2.86 -6.96 -3.57
N LYS A 26 3.76 -7.11 -4.57
CA LYS A 26 5.22 -7.12 -4.32
C LYS A 26 5.69 -5.80 -3.72
N LEU A 27 5.28 -4.68 -4.31
CA LEU A 27 5.66 -3.35 -3.82
C LEU A 27 5.15 -3.11 -2.38
N ALA A 28 3.93 -3.53 -2.07
CA ALA A 28 3.35 -3.38 -0.73
C ALA A 28 4.06 -4.28 0.30
N GLN A 29 4.38 -5.52 -0.07
CA GLN A 29 5.16 -6.43 0.77
C GLN A 29 6.59 -5.93 1.00
N GLU A 30 7.21 -5.35 -0.02
CA GLU A 30 8.56 -4.76 0.05
C GLU A 30 8.58 -3.36 0.69
N GLY A 31 7.42 -2.77 0.99
CA GLY A 31 7.32 -1.42 1.56
C GLY A 31 7.72 -0.30 0.59
N LYS A 32 7.73 -0.56 -0.72
CA LYS A 32 8.12 0.41 -1.76
C LYS A 32 6.99 1.33 -2.23
N ILE A 33 5.76 1.01 -1.84
CA ILE A 33 4.54 1.78 -2.12
C ILE A 33 3.85 2.09 -0.79
N PRO A 34 3.30 3.29 -0.60
CA PRO A 34 2.57 3.62 0.61
C PRO A 34 1.29 2.77 0.70
N ALA A 35 1.31 1.78 1.59
CA ALA A 35 0.22 0.84 1.80
C ALA A 35 0.12 0.48 3.28
N GLN A 36 -1.10 0.26 3.75
CA GLN A 36 -1.38 -0.18 5.11
C GLN A 36 -2.03 -1.57 5.08
N LYS A 37 -1.49 -2.50 5.88
CA LYS A 37 -2.07 -3.83 6.04
C LYS A 37 -3.12 -3.79 7.14
N VAL A 38 -4.38 -4.01 6.77
CA VAL A 38 -5.52 -4.06 7.69
C VAL A 38 -6.11 -5.46 7.67
N GLY A 39 -5.77 -6.24 8.69
CA GLY A 39 -6.08 -7.68 8.75
C GLY A 39 -5.43 -8.43 7.58
N ARG A 40 -6.26 -9.00 6.69
CA ARG A 40 -5.82 -9.75 5.52
C ARG A 40 -5.73 -8.92 4.24
N HIS A 41 -6.06 -7.63 4.30
CA HIS A 41 -6.18 -6.80 3.12
C HIS A 41 -5.16 -5.65 3.13
N TRP A 42 -4.70 -5.28 1.95
CA TRP A 42 -3.97 -4.04 1.74
C TRP A 42 -4.93 -2.91 1.43
N ARG A 43 -4.61 -1.73 1.98
CA ARG A 43 -5.34 -0.48 1.80
C ARG A 43 -4.36 0.61 1.43
N PHE A 44 -4.73 1.41 0.45
CA PHE A 44 -3.88 2.45 -0.12
C PHE A 44 -4.63 3.76 -0.06
N HIS A 45 -4.02 4.79 0.51
CA HIS A 45 -4.64 6.11 0.51
C HIS A 45 -4.34 6.80 -0.82
N ARG A 46 -5.38 7.17 -1.58
CA ARG A 46 -5.25 7.79 -2.90
C ARG A 46 -4.37 9.03 -2.86
N ASN A 47 -4.64 9.94 -1.94
CA ASN A 47 -3.83 11.15 -1.79
C ASN A 47 -2.34 10.84 -1.49
N THR A 48 -2.06 9.79 -0.71
CA THR A 48 -0.68 9.38 -0.42
C THR A 48 -0.02 8.75 -1.64
N LEU A 49 -0.75 7.98 -2.44
CA LEU A 49 -0.26 7.49 -3.73
C LEU A 49 0.05 8.64 -4.69
N ASP A 50 -0.82 9.65 -4.76
CA ASP A 50 -0.60 10.83 -5.60
C ASP A 50 0.68 11.59 -5.20
N HIS A 51 0.88 11.82 -3.90
CA HIS A 51 2.11 12.43 -3.39
C HIS A 51 3.35 11.58 -3.66
N TRP A 52 3.22 10.25 -3.58
CA TRP A 52 4.32 9.32 -3.89
C TRP A 52 4.72 9.35 -5.36
N ILE A 53 3.75 9.34 -6.29
CA ILE A 53 4.02 9.43 -7.73
C ILE A 53 4.58 10.80 -8.10
N ALA A 54 4.10 11.87 -7.45
CA ALA A 54 4.54 13.24 -7.71
C ALA A 54 6.02 13.50 -7.35
N GLY A 55 6.76 12.50 -6.86
CA GLY A 55 8.20 12.59 -6.67
C GLY A 55 8.61 13.24 -5.36
N GLY A 56 7.74 13.27 -4.35
CA GLY A 56 8.10 13.68 -3.01
C GLY A 56 9.05 12.66 -2.38
N SER A 57 10.35 12.84 -2.56
CA SER A 57 11.47 12.07 -2.02
C SER A 57 11.60 12.12 -0.48
N GLN A 58 10.48 12.14 0.24
CA GLN A 58 10.43 12.27 1.70
C GLN A 58 9.35 11.34 2.27
N PHE A 59 9.41 10.06 1.88
CA PHE A 59 8.78 9.01 2.66
C PHE A 59 9.88 8.36 3.49
N ASP A 60 10.12 8.89 4.68
CA ASP A 60 10.74 8.17 5.79
C ASP A 60 9.83 7.00 6.17
N PHE A 61 9.85 5.95 5.35
CA PHE A 61 9.19 4.69 5.63
C PHE A 61 9.91 4.08 6.83
N LYS A 62 9.40 4.34 8.04
CA LYS A 62 9.69 3.51 9.20
C LYS A 62 8.81 2.28 9.06
N PRO A 63 9.34 1.11 8.64
CA PRO A 63 8.57 -0.12 8.72
C PRO A 63 8.13 -0.26 10.18
N ASP A 64 6.84 -0.45 10.40
CA ASP A 64 6.33 -0.78 11.72
C ASP A 64 7.03 -2.07 12.18
N GLU A 65 7.94 -1.95 13.16
CA GLU A 65 8.81 -3.02 13.67
C GLU A 65 8.01 -4.16 14.35
N LYS A 66 6.68 -4.19 14.24
CA LYS A 66 5.80 -5.13 14.94
C LYS A 66 4.92 -6.00 14.04
N SER A 67 5.39 -6.38 12.85
CA SER A 67 4.72 -7.42 12.06
C SER A 67 5.62 -8.58 11.60
N ASN A 68 6.64 -8.93 12.38
CA ASN A 68 7.26 -10.27 12.35
C ASN A 68 7.13 -10.92 13.72
N LYS A 69 5.90 -11.31 14.10
CA LYS A 69 5.68 -12.27 15.18
C LYS A 69 4.96 -13.49 14.62
N GLY A 70 5.76 -14.53 14.37
CA GLY A 70 5.33 -15.93 14.31
C GLY A 70 4.52 -16.34 13.10
N LEU A 71 5.19 -16.71 12.01
CA LEU A 71 4.77 -17.92 11.32
C LEU A 71 5.60 -19.07 11.93
N ASP A 72 5.01 -19.74 12.91
CA ASP A 72 5.47 -21.03 13.39
C ASP A 72 5.05 -22.06 12.34
N PHE A 73 6.02 -22.61 11.60
CA PHE A 73 5.83 -23.83 10.82
C PHE A 73 6.37 -24.99 11.65
N SER A 74 5.66 -25.32 12.73
CA SER A 74 5.74 -26.62 13.40
C SER A 74 4.47 -27.41 13.11
#